data_AF-A0A9D8L6L5-F1
#
_entry.id   AF-A0A9D8L6L5-F1
#
_cell.length_a   1.000
_cell.length_b   1.000
_cell.length_c   1.000
_cell.angle_alpha   90.00
_cell.angle_beta   90.00
_cell.angle_gamma   90.00
#
_symmetry.space_group_name_H-M   'P 1'
#
loop_
_entity.id
_entity.type
_entity.pdbx_description
1 polymer ?
#
loop_
_entity_poly.entity_id
_entity_poly.type
_entity_poly.pdbx_seq_one_letter_code
_entity_poly.pdbx_strand_id
1 'polypeptide(L)' 'LPFLVIDLIVATITMAMGMMMLPPTVVSLPFKLLFFVLIDGWNLIVDGLVRSFF' A
#
# COMPACT_ATOMS: atom_id res chain seq x y z
N LEU A 1 6.87 3.50 4.01
CA LEU A 1 7.65 2.44 3.31
C LEU A 1 6.80 1.27 2.79
N PRO A 2 5.91 0.61 3.55
CA PRO A 2 5.23 -0.60 3.06
C PRO A 2 4.38 -0.37 1.81
N PHE A 3 3.65 0.75 1.72
CA PHE A 3 2.86 1.07 0.52
C PHE A 3 3.69 1.28 -0.74
N LEU A 4 4.92 1.80 -0.61
CA LEU A 4 5.82 2.00 -1.74
C LEU A 4 6.37 0.67 -2.26
N VAL A 5 6.60 -0.30 -1.37
CA VAL A 5 6.97 -1.67 -1.76
C VAL A 5 5.83 -2.32 -2.56
N ILE A 6 4.59 -2.15 -2.11
CA ILE A 6 3.41 -2.64 -2.85
C ILE A 6 3.34 -2.00 -4.24
N ASP A 7 3.52 -0.68 -4.34
CA ASP A 7 3.49 0.02 -5.63
C ASP A 7 4.57 -0.47 -6.60
N LEU A 8 5.79 -0.66 -6.12
CA LEU A 8 6.89 -1.14 -6.96
C LEU A 8 6.64 -2.57 -7.44
N ILE A 9 6.20 -3.47 -6.57
CA ILE A 9 5.89 -4.85 -6.94
C ILE A 9 4.74 -4.91 -7.95
N VAL A 10 3.67 -4.15 -7.72
CA VAL A 10 2.53 -4.12 -8.64
C VAL A 10 2.94 -3.51 -9.99
N ALA A 11 3.77 -2.45 -9.98
CA ALA A 11 4.28 -1.84 -11.20
C ALA A 11 5.15 -2.82 -12.00
N THR A 12 6.09 -3.53 -11.37
CA THR A 12 6.94 -4.49 -12.08
C THR A 12 6.14 -5.63 -12.69
N ILE A 13 5.15 -6.17 -11.96
CA ILE A 13 4.28 -7.25 -12.47
C ILE A 13 3.42 -6.75 -13.64
N THR A 14 2.78 -5.58 -13.48
CA THR A 14 1.92 -5.00 -14.54
C THR A 14 2.72 -4.70 -15.81
N MET A 15 3.94 -4.18 -15.67
CA MET A 15 4.85 -3.97 -16.80
C MET A 15 5.29 -5.29 -17.44
N ALA A 16 5.59 -6.34 -16.64
CA ALA A 16 5.95 -7.66 -17.17
C ALA A 16 4.80 -8.33 -17.95
N MET A 17 3.55 -8.05 -17.58
CA MET A 17 2.36 -8.53 -18.29
C MET A 17 2.08 -7.76 -19.61
N GLY A 18 2.86 -6.72 -19.93
CA GLY A 18 2.65 -5.89 -21.12
C GLY A 18 1.46 -4.92 -21.00
N MET A 19 0.90 -4.75 -19.80
CA MET A 19 -0.27 -3.92 -19.55
C MET A 19 0.10 -2.43 -19.38
N MET A 20 0.63 -1.81 -20.43
CA MET A 20 1.13 -0.42 -20.41
C MET A 20 0.03 0.63 -20.23
N MET A 21 -1.23 0.31 -20.58
CA MET A 21 -2.35 1.24 -20.52
C MET A 21 -3.15 1.17 -19.21
N LEU A 22 -2.96 0.12 -18.41
CA LEU A 22 -3.57 0.05 -17.10
C LEU A 22 -2.64 0.72 -16.08
N PRO A 23 -3.07 1.81 -15.41
CA PRO A 23 -2.23 2.44 -14.39
C PRO A 23 -1.99 1.45 -13.24
N PRO A 24 -0.73 1.10 -12.90
CA PRO A 24 -0.43 0.16 -11.83
C PRO A 24 -0.99 0.60 -10.46
N THR A 25 -1.24 1.90 -10.30
CA THR A 25 -1.85 2.50 -9.10
C THR A 25 -3.28 2.04 -8.84
N VAL A 26 -4.06 1.78 -9.90
CA VAL A 26 -5.43 1.26 -9.78
C VAL A 26 -5.39 -0.18 -9.28
N VAL A 27 -4.42 -0.96 -9.76
CA VAL A 27 -4.19 -2.32 -9.31
C VAL A 27 -3.67 -2.35 -7.88
N SER A 28 -2.77 -1.44 -7.50
CA SER A 28 -2.15 -1.45 -6.16
C SER A 28 -3.09 -1.00 -5.03
N LEU A 29 -4.09 -0.19 -5.34
CA LEU A 29 -5.05 0.38 -4.39
C LEU A 29 -5.76 -0.66 -3.49
N PRO A 30 -6.43 -1.71 -4.03
CA PRO A 30 -7.05 -2.74 -3.19
C PRO A 30 -6.04 -3.50 -2.32
N PHE A 31 -4.82 -3.76 -2.81
CA PHE A 31 -3.78 -4.42 -2.01
C PHE A 31 -3.31 -3.55 -0.84
N LYS A 32 -3.16 -2.24 -1.05
CA LYS A 32 -2.82 -1.30 0.03
C LYS A 32 -3.90 -1.27 1.10
N LEU A 33 -5.18 -1.20 0.69
CA LEU A 33 -6.30 -1.19 1.62
C LEU A 33 -6.37 -2.49 2.42
N LEU A 34 -6.22 -3.64 1.74
CA LEU A 34 -6.21 -4.95 2.39
C LEU A 34 -5.04 -5.08 3.37
N PHE A 35 -3.83 -4.73 2.95
CA PHE A 35 -2.65 -4.72 3.83
C PHE A 35 -2.89 -3.83 5.06
N PHE A 36 -3.41 -2.62 4.85
CA PHE A 36 -3.64 -1.66 5.92
C PHE A 36 -4.69 -2.12 6.93
N VAL A 37 -5.77 -2.77 6.48
CA VAL A 37 -6.79 -3.34 7.37
C VAL A 37 -6.25 -4.58 8.10
N LEU A 38 -5.49 -5.45 7.41
CA LEU A 38 -4.94 -6.68 8.02
C LEU A 38 -3.96 -6.41 9.17
N ILE A 39 -3.19 -5.32 9.08
CA ILE A 39 -2.25 -4.95 10.15
C ILE A 39 -2.88 -4.08 11.24
N ASP A 40 -4.20 -3.86 11.20
CA ASP A 40 -4.89 -2.90 12.06
C ASP A 40 -4.25 -1.50 12.01
N GLY A 41 -4.00 -1.02 10.79
CA GLY A 41 -3.19 0.18 10.53
C GLY A 41 -3.75 1.46 11.14
N TRP A 42 -5.07 1.56 11.33
CA TRP A 42 -5.68 2.70 12.02
C TRP A 42 -5.23 2.78 13.48
N ASN A 43 -5.27 1.67 14.22
CA ASN A 43 -4.82 1.64 15.61
C ASN A 43 -3.33 1.94 15.73
N LEU A 44 -2.50 1.39 14.83
CA LEU A 44 -1.06 1.67 14.81
C LEU A 44 -0.74 3.16 14.60
N ILE A 45 -1.46 3.83 13.69
CA ILE A 45 -1.27 5.26 13.44
C ILE A 45 -1.73 6.07 14.66
N VAL A 46 -2.91 5.79 15.20
CA VAL A 46 -3.46 6.55 16.34
C VAL A 46 -2.59 6.36 17.59
N ASP A 47 -2.21 5.13 17.94
CA ASP A 47 -1.34 4.84 19.09
C ASP A 47 0.03 5.50 18.90
N GLY A 48 0.61 5.41 17.70
CA GLY A 48 1.88 6.08 17.38
C GLY A 48 1.81 7.61 17.51
N LEU A 49 0.70 8.22 17.10
CA LEU A 49 0.47 9.66 17.28
C LEU A 49 0.35 10.00 18.77
N VAL A 50 -0.52 9.32 19.51
CA VAL A 50 -0.73 9.58 20.95
C VAL A 50 0.57 9.47 21.73
N ARG A 51 1.34 8.39 21.52
CA ARG A 51 2.66 8.18 22.15
C ARG A 51 3.74 9.16 21.71
N SER A 52 3.55 9.86 20.60
CA SER A 52 4.49 10.90 20.16
C SER A 52 4.27 12.22 20.91
N PHE A 53 3.07 12.45 21.47
CA PHE A 53 2.72 13.68 22.17
C PHE A 53 2.91 13.61 23.69
N PHE A 54 2.92 12.41 24.27
CA PHE A 54 3.12 12.15 25.70
C PHE A 54 4.39 11.33 25.93
#